data_AF-A0A535Z624-F1
#
_entry.id   AF-A0A535Z624-F1
#
_cell.length_a   1.000
_cell.length_b   1.000
_cell.length_c   1.000
_cell.angle_alpha   90.00
_cell.angle_beta   90.00
_cell.angle_gamma   90.00
#
_symmetry.space_group_name_H-M   'P 1'
#
loop_
_entity.id
_entity.type
_entity.pdbx_description
1 polymer ?
#
loop_
_entity_poly.entity_id
_entity_poly.type
_entity_poly.pdbx_seq_one_letter_code
_entity_poly.pdbx_strand_id
1 'polypeptide(L)'
;MIAVTYAGGDRLRIEAHGHVLFTDQPVEDGGEDTAPTPTELFLASLSACVAFYAERFLHRHKLSTEALKVSCAYGWAENPHRVGEVDLTVEAPGITAANPPEVRIRVASGQPVDALVERRS
;
A
#
# COMPACT_ATOMS: atom_id res chain seq x y z
N MET A 1 -12.94 14.28 7.08
CA MET A 1 -12.93 13.54 8.38
C MET A 1 -12.96 12.07 8.04
N ILE A 2 -12.20 11.24 8.76
CA ILE A 2 -12.30 9.78 8.73
C ILE A 2 -12.84 9.35 10.09
N ALA A 3 -13.85 8.50 10.10
CA ALA A 3 -14.44 7.96 11.32
C ALA A 3 -14.35 6.44 11.31
N VAL A 4 -14.06 5.85 12.46
CA VAL A 4 -14.00 4.40 12.65
C VAL A 4 -14.95 4.03 13.77
N THR A 5 -15.79 3.02 13.54
CA THR A 5 -16.78 2.55 14.49
C THR A 5 -16.70 1.02 14.62
N TYR A 6 -17.01 0.53 15.81
CA TYR A 6 -17.09 -0.91 16.07
C TYR A 6 -18.26 -1.53 15.32
N ALA A 7 -18.02 -2.68 14.66
CA ALA A 7 -19.02 -3.37 13.83
C ALA A 7 -19.29 -4.82 14.28
N GLY A 8 -18.89 -5.20 15.50
CA GLY A 8 -19.09 -6.55 16.04
C GLY A 8 -17.96 -7.52 15.70
N GLY A 9 -17.62 -8.42 16.63
CA GLY A 9 -16.42 -9.26 16.52
C GLY A 9 -15.16 -8.40 16.52
N ASP A 10 -14.22 -8.69 15.63
CA ASP A 10 -13.04 -7.86 15.37
C ASP A 10 -13.19 -6.92 14.17
N ARG A 11 -14.44 -6.74 13.70
CA ARG A 11 -14.74 -5.87 12.57
C ARG A 11 -14.84 -4.40 12.95
N LEU A 12 -14.27 -3.57 12.10
CA LEU A 12 -14.39 -2.12 12.18
C LEU A 12 -15.00 -1.58 10.89
N ARG A 13 -15.94 -0.65 11.03
CA ARG A 13 -16.51 0.13 9.93
C ARG A 13 -15.77 1.46 9.82
N ILE A 14 -15.27 1.75 8.63
CA ILE A 14 -14.52 2.97 8.32
C ILE A 14 -15.34 3.82 7.35
N GLU A 15 -15.56 5.09 7.69
CA GLU A 15 -16.22 6.06 6.82
C GLU A 15 -15.23 7.15 6.41
N ALA A 16 -15.07 7.33 5.09
CA ALA A 16 -14.17 8.32 4.50
C ALA A 16 -14.81 8.94 3.25
N HIS A 17 -15.08 10.26 3.29
CA HIS A 17 -15.68 10.99 2.16
C HIS A 17 -16.99 10.38 1.60
N GLY A 18 -17.82 9.79 2.46
CA GLY A 18 -19.06 9.11 2.05
C GLY A 18 -18.86 7.68 1.55
N HIS A 19 -17.62 7.20 1.48
CA HIS A 19 -17.30 5.80 1.22
C HIS A 19 -17.24 5.02 2.53
N VAL A 20 -17.65 3.76 2.46
CA VAL A 20 -17.63 2.82 3.57
C VAL A 20 -16.63 1.72 3.24
N LEU A 21 -15.69 1.48 4.13
CA LEU A 21 -14.81 0.32 4.12
C LEU A 21 -14.99 -0.47 5.41
N PHE A 22 -14.54 -1.72 5.39
CA PHE A 22 -14.46 -2.54 6.58
C PHE A 22 -13.04 -3.08 6.73
N THR A 23 -12.68 -3.36 7.98
CA THR A 23 -11.54 -4.21 8.29
C THR A 23 -12.00 -5.33 9.23
N ASP A 24 -11.32 -6.46 9.18
CA ASP A 24 -11.57 -7.64 10.03
C ASP A 24 -10.24 -8.31 10.38
N GLN A 25 -10.26 -9.32 11.24
CA GLN A 25 -9.11 -10.20 11.47
C GLN A 25 -9.31 -11.56 10.77
N PRO A 26 -8.22 -12.27 10.45
CA PRO A 26 -8.31 -13.65 9.99
C PRO A 26 -9.00 -14.56 11.02
N VAL A 27 -9.54 -15.69 10.56
CA VAL A 27 -10.23 -16.65 11.44
C VAL A 27 -9.28 -17.22 12.51
N GLU A 28 -8.03 -17.47 12.14
CA GLU A 28 -6.99 -17.96 13.04
C GLU A 28 -6.64 -16.99 14.18
N ASP A 29 -6.89 -15.70 13.98
CA ASP A 29 -6.65 -14.64 14.96
C ASP A 29 -7.92 -14.23 15.71
N GLY A 30 -9.05 -14.91 15.47
CA GLY A 30 -10.32 -14.71 16.17
C GLY A 30 -11.36 -13.85 15.43
N GLY A 31 -11.04 -13.38 14.22
CA GLY A 31 -11.97 -12.64 13.38
C GLY A 31 -12.86 -13.51 12.50
N GLU A 32 -13.59 -12.86 11.58
CA GLU A 32 -14.48 -13.54 10.63
C GLU A 32 -13.91 -13.60 9.20
N ASP A 33 -12.72 -13.02 8.96
CA ASP A 33 -12.06 -12.91 7.64
C ASP A 33 -13.00 -12.34 6.55
N THR A 34 -13.87 -11.40 6.93
CA THR A 34 -14.87 -10.80 6.02
C THR A 34 -14.37 -9.56 5.29
N ALA A 35 -13.22 -9.04 5.70
CA ALA A 35 -12.58 -7.83 5.18
C ALA A 35 -11.08 -7.88 5.47
N PRO A 36 -10.23 -7.13 4.75
CA PRO A 36 -8.80 -7.09 5.03
C PRO A 36 -8.51 -6.62 6.45
N THR A 37 -7.36 -7.01 6.99
CA THR A 37 -6.87 -6.46 8.25
C THR A 37 -6.64 -4.95 8.14
N PRO A 38 -6.66 -4.21 9.27
CA PRO A 38 -6.25 -2.80 9.27
C PRO A 38 -4.86 -2.59 8.67
N THR A 39 -3.94 -3.54 8.89
CA THR A 39 -2.58 -3.49 8.33
C THR A 39 -2.58 -3.67 6.83
N GLU A 40 -3.32 -4.64 6.29
CA GLU A 40 -3.43 -4.84 4.85
C GLU A 40 -4.12 -3.65 4.18
N LEU A 41 -5.15 -3.06 4.81
CA LEU A 41 -5.79 -1.86 4.29
C LEU A 41 -4.83 -0.66 4.26
N PHE A 42 -3.97 -0.52 5.28
CA PHE A 42 -2.88 0.47 5.28
C PHE A 42 -1.90 0.24 4.12
N LEU A 43 -1.42 -0.99 3.92
CA LEU A 43 -0.49 -1.34 2.82
C LEU A 43 -1.14 -1.16 1.44
N ALA A 44 -2.43 -1.48 1.32
CA ALA A 44 -3.22 -1.21 0.13
C ALA A 44 -3.29 0.30 -0.17
N SER A 45 -3.45 1.15 0.86
CA SER A 45 -3.41 2.60 0.69
C SER A 45 -2.05 3.11 0.17
N LEU A 46 -0.94 2.55 0.67
CA LEU A 46 0.41 2.87 0.15
C LEU A 46 0.54 2.44 -1.31
N SER A 47 0.10 1.23 -1.63
CA SER A 47 0.14 0.68 -2.99
C SER A 47 -0.67 1.54 -3.97
N ALA A 48 -1.85 2.00 -3.56
CA ALA A 48 -2.70 2.89 -4.34
C ALA A 48 -2.04 4.26 -4.58
N CYS A 49 -1.35 4.83 -3.58
CA CYS A 49 -0.58 6.06 -3.73
C CYS A 49 0.53 5.90 -4.79
N VAL A 50 1.27 4.78 -4.77
CA VAL A 50 2.28 4.49 -5.80
C VAL A 50 1.65 4.32 -7.18
N ALA A 51 0.55 3.57 -7.27
CA ALA A 51 -0.17 3.36 -8.53
C ALA A 51 -0.64 4.67 -9.15
N PHE A 52 -1.13 5.61 -8.34
CA PHE A 52 -1.55 6.94 -8.78
C PHE A 52 -0.41 7.74 -9.43
N TYR A 53 0.79 7.71 -8.87
CA TYR A 53 1.94 8.38 -9.48
C TYR A 53 2.45 7.66 -10.74
N ALA A 54 2.43 6.33 -10.74
CA ALA A 54 2.78 5.52 -11.91
C ALA A 54 1.84 5.78 -13.09
N GLU A 55 0.53 5.87 -12.84
CA GLU A 55 -0.48 6.23 -13.85
C GLU A 55 -0.19 7.61 -14.47
N ARG A 56 0.10 8.62 -13.65
CA ARG A 56 0.44 9.97 -14.13
C ARG A 56 1.72 10.01 -14.96
N PHE A 57 2.72 9.23 -14.55
CA PHE A 57 3.95 9.07 -15.32
C PHE A 57 3.63 8.49 -16.71
N LEU A 58 2.91 7.36 -16.77
CA LEU A 58 2.55 6.72 -18.04
C LEU A 58 1.79 7.70 -18.95
N HIS A 59 0.81 8.43 -18.42
CA HIS A 59 0.07 9.43 -19.18
C HIS A 59 0.96 10.57 -19.71
N ARG A 60 1.84 11.14 -18.88
CA ARG A 60 2.76 12.21 -19.29
C ARG A 60 3.66 11.76 -20.45
N HIS A 61 4.06 10.48 -20.44
CA HIS A 61 4.93 9.89 -21.44
C HIS A 61 4.18 9.23 -22.60
N LYS A 62 2.84 9.36 -22.66
CA LYS A 62 1.98 8.73 -23.68
C LYS A 62 2.15 7.20 -23.76
N LEU A 63 2.43 6.58 -22.62
CA LEU A 63 2.53 5.13 -22.45
C LEU A 63 1.17 4.57 -22.02
N SER A 64 0.92 3.30 -22.35
CA SER A 64 -0.32 2.62 -21.95
C SER A 64 -0.34 2.36 -20.43
N THR A 65 -1.50 2.59 -19.83
CA THR A 65 -1.83 2.19 -18.45
C THR A 65 -2.49 0.82 -18.38
N GLU A 66 -2.75 0.20 -19.53
CA GLU A 66 -3.22 -1.17 -19.62
C GLU A 66 -2.24 -2.10 -18.90
N ALA A 67 -2.74 -2.93 -17.99
CA ALA A 67 -1.94 -3.78 -17.11
C ALA A 67 -1.01 -3.06 -16.11
N LEU A 68 -1.23 -1.77 -15.79
CA LEU A 68 -0.59 -1.15 -14.62
C LEU A 68 -0.98 -1.92 -13.36
N LYS A 69 0.02 -2.47 -12.68
CA LYS A 69 -0.15 -3.22 -11.43
C LYS A 69 0.88 -2.75 -10.41
N VAL A 70 0.45 -2.62 -9.16
CA VAL A 70 1.34 -2.46 -8.01
C VAL A 70 1.13 -3.64 -7.08
N SER A 71 2.21 -4.36 -6.79
CA SER A 71 2.23 -5.46 -5.82
C SER A 71 2.97 -5.01 -4.56
N CYS A 72 2.47 -5.39 -3.39
CA CYS A 72 3.08 -5.09 -2.10
C CYS A 72 3.46 -6.39 -1.39
N ALA A 73 4.75 -6.59 -1.16
CA ALA A 73 5.26 -7.55 -0.19
C ALA A 73 5.64 -6.80 1.09
N TYR A 74 5.54 -7.45 2.24
CA TYR A 74 5.91 -6.84 3.51
C TYR A 74 6.41 -7.92 4.48
N GLY A 75 7.28 -7.49 5.38
CA GLY A 75 7.85 -8.33 6.43
C GLY A 75 7.46 -7.81 7.81
N TRP A 76 7.31 -8.73 8.77
CA TRP A 76 7.06 -8.39 10.16
C TRP A 76 8.37 -8.18 10.92
N ALA A 77 8.39 -7.17 11.78
CA ALA A 77 9.40 -7.00 12.80
C ALA A 77 8.79 -7.29 14.17
N GLU A 78 9.54 -8.01 15.00
CA GLU A 78 9.12 -8.33 16.36
C GLU A 78 9.64 -7.31 17.38
N ASN A 79 9.06 -7.32 18.59
CA ASN A 79 9.47 -6.52 19.74
C ASN A 79 9.54 -4.99 19.46
N PRO A 80 8.42 -4.30 19.17
CA PRO A 80 7.04 -4.80 19.12
C PRO A 80 6.64 -5.31 17.73
N HIS A 81 5.65 -6.21 17.69
CA HIS A 81 5.07 -6.76 16.44
C HIS A 81 4.47 -5.64 15.60
N ARG A 82 5.02 -5.44 14.40
CA ARG A 82 4.65 -4.38 13.46
C ARG A 82 5.19 -4.69 12.07
N VAL A 83 4.72 -3.98 11.06
CA VAL A 83 5.35 -4.00 9.74
C VAL A 83 6.78 -3.46 9.86
N GLY A 84 7.77 -4.30 9.56
CA GLY A 84 9.19 -3.97 9.59
C GLY A 84 9.73 -3.49 8.25
N GLU A 85 9.24 -4.12 7.17
CA GLU A 85 9.69 -3.88 5.81
C GLU A 85 8.50 -3.86 4.85
N VAL A 86 8.58 -3.02 3.81
CA VAL A 86 7.57 -2.92 2.75
C VAL A 86 8.28 -2.80 1.41
N ASP A 87 7.97 -3.71 0.50
CA ASP A 87 8.48 -3.77 -0.86
C ASP A 87 7.34 -3.61 -1.88
N LEU A 88 7.36 -2.48 -2.60
CA LEU A 88 6.38 -2.17 -3.63
C LEU A 88 6.99 -2.38 -5.03
N THR A 89 6.33 -3.18 -5.86
CA THR A 89 6.73 -3.45 -7.25
C THR A 89 5.68 -2.89 -8.21
N VAL A 90 6.12 -2.08 -9.17
CA VAL A 90 5.26 -1.50 -10.22
C VAL A 90 5.54 -2.19 -11.55
N GLU A 91 4.50 -2.68 -12.21
CA GLU A 91 4.54 -3.34 -13.51
C GLU A 91 3.64 -2.58 -14.49
N ALA A 92 4.16 -2.20 -15.67
CA ALA A 92 3.37 -1.64 -16.77
C ALA A 92 4.13 -1.76 -18.11
N PRO A 93 3.44 -1.79 -19.28
CA PRO A 93 4.06 -1.99 -20.61
C PRO A 93 5.14 -0.97 -21.04
N GLY A 94 5.28 0.15 -20.34
CA GLY A 94 6.32 1.17 -20.59
C GLY A 94 7.33 1.35 -19.45
N ILE A 95 7.18 0.58 -18.37
CA ILE A 95 8.09 0.60 -17.22
C ILE A 95 9.17 -0.46 -17.44
N THR A 96 10.42 -0.03 -17.47
CA THR A 96 11.58 -0.91 -17.61
C THR A 96 12.64 -0.56 -16.59
N ALA A 97 13.64 -1.42 -16.38
CA ALA A 97 14.76 -1.10 -15.50
C ALA A 97 15.54 0.15 -15.95
N ALA A 98 15.51 0.48 -17.25
CA ALA A 98 16.14 1.67 -17.82
C ALA A 98 15.25 2.93 -17.74
N ASN A 99 13.95 2.76 -17.48
CA ASN A 99 12.97 3.84 -17.33
C ASN A 99 12.04 3.50 -16.16
N PRO A 100 12.56 3.46 -14.91
CA PRO A 100 11.71 3.21 -13.76
C PRO A 100 10.73 4.38 -13.60
N PRO A 101 9.49 4.14 -13.13
CA PRO A 101 8.70 5.23 -12.57
C PRO A 101 9.54 5.87 -11.47
N GLU A 102 9.46 7.19 -11.28
CA GLU A 102 10.28 7.96 -10.33
C GLU A 102 10.04 7.60 -8.84
N VAL A 103 9.55 6.40 -8.52
CA VAL A 103 9.07 6.01 -7.19
C VAL A 103 9.62 4.63 -6.82
N ARG A 104 10.72 4.62 -6.05
CA ARG A 104 11.05 3.51 -5.14
C ARG A 104 10.87 4.00 -3.72
N ILE A 105 9.98 3.37 -2.97
CA ILE A 105 9.75 3.64 -1.56
C ILE A 105 10.31 2.45 -0.79
N ARG A 106 11.39 2.64 -0.03
CA ARG A 106 11.76 1.73 1.06
C ARG A 106 11.35 2.39 2.36
N VAL A 107 10.51 1.72 3.15
CA VAL A 107 10.20 2.14 4.51
C VAL A 107 11.01 1.27 5.45
N ALA A 108 12.08 1.81 6.05
CA ALA A 108 12.78 1.19 7.16
C ALA A 108 12.30 1.83 8.48
N SER A 109 11.86 1.03 9.44
CA SER A 109 11.27 1.53 10.68
C SER A 109 12.29 2.33 11.51
N GLY A 110 12.01 3.61 11.82
CA GLY A 110 12.80 4.43 12.76
C GLY A 110 13.11 5.86 12.35
N GLN A 111 12.74 6.30 11.14
CA GLN A 111 12.87 7.69 10.66
C GLN A 111 11.52 8.18 10.10
N PRO A 112 11.24 9.50 10.10
CA PRO A 112 10.15 10.04 9.29
C PRO A 112 10.30 9.58 7.83
N VAL A 113 9.18 9.51 7.10
CA VAL A 113 9.09 9.08 5.70
C VAL A 113 10.03 9.86 4.77
N ASP A 114 11.31 9.51 4.75
CA ASP A 114 12.28 10.04 3.80
C ASP A 114 12.24 9.19 2.55
N ALA A 115 11.58 9.73 1.51
CA ALA A 115 11.69 9.23 0.15
C ALA A 115 13.14 9.49 -0.34
N LEU A 116 14.05 8.56 -0.06
CA LEU A 116 15.43 8.64 -0.55
C LEU A 116 15.50 8.22 -2.02
N VAL A 117 15.68 9.23 -2.87
CA VAL A 117 16.10 9.08 -4.27
C VAL A 117 17.59 8.72 -4.28
N GLU A 118 17.93 7.44 -4.19
CA GLU A 118 19.31 6.99 -4.41
C GLU A 118 19.67 7.09 -5.90
N ARG A 119 20.38 8.17 -6.26
CA ARG A 119 21.17 8.22 -7.50
C ARG A 119 22.32 7.21 -7.37
N ARG A 120 22.34 6.17 -8.20
CA ARG A 120 23.60 5.46 -8.45
C ARG A 120 24.46 6.33 -9.36
N SER A 121 25.60 6.76 -8.81
CA SER A 121 26.77 7.29 -9.53
C SER A 121 27.29 6.29 -10.55
#